data_AF-A0A2P2BSB9-F1
#
_entry.id   AF-A0A2P2BSB9-F1
#
_cell.length_a   1.000
_cell.length_b   1.000
_cell.length_c   1.000
_cell.angle_alpha   90.00
_cell.angle_beta   90.00
_cell.angle_gamma   90.00
#
_symmetry.space_group_name_H-M   'P 1'
#
loop_
_entity.id
_entity.type
_entity.pdbx_description
1 polymer ?
#
loop_
_entity_poly.entity_id
_entity_poly.type
_entity_poly.pdbx_seq_one_letter_code
_entity_poly.pdbx_strand_id
1 'polypeptide(L)'
;MDVVKKYKIKRYINGELIEVDDDIVVEYLFTIYINEYEYITLICTPSSLLHLAVGFLYSDEIITSYNDINSINVFEKEGYVDIK
;
A
#
# COMPACT_ATOMS: atom_id res chain seq x y z
N MET A 1 -10.59 -1.28 2.37
CA MET A 1 -10.18 -0.52 3.58
C MET A 1 -10.40 0.96 3.31
N ASP A 2 -10.64 1.77 4.34
CA ASP A 2 -10.68 3.23 4.15
C ASP A 2 -9.28 3.76 3.85
N VAL A 3 -9.15 4.56 2.79
CA VAL A 3 -7.87 5.13 2.34
C VAL A 3 -7.55 6.47 2.99
N VAL A 4 -8.55 7.06 3.67
CA VAL A 4 -8.43 8.31 4.43
C VAL A 4 -9.16 8.17 5.76
N LYS A 5 -8.71 8.93 6.76
CA LYS A 5 -9.37 9.09 8.06
C LYS A 5 -9.51 10.57 8.37
N LYS A 6 -10.64 10.96 8.98
CA LYS A 6 -10.86 12.33 9.42
C LYS A 6 -10.14 12.61 10.73
N TYR A 7 -9.39 13.69 10.77
CA TYR A 7 -8.75 14.20 11.98
C TYR A 7 -9.09 15.66 12.18
N LYS A 8 -9.31 16.04 13.45
CA LYS A 8 -9.35 17.45 13.82
C LYS A 8 -7.92 17.98 13.86
N ILE A 9 -7.63 18.95 13.01
CA ILE A 9 -6.31 19.58 12.90
C ILE A 9 -6.40 21.07 13.22
N LYS A 10 -5.26 21.66 13.54
CA LYS A 10 -5.10 23.12 13.58
C LYS A 10 -4.45 23.55 12.27
N ARG A 11 -5.12 24.45 11.54
CA ARG A 11 -4.66 24.98 10.26
C ARG A 11 -4.45 26.49 10.37
N TYR A 12 -3.30 26.97 9.92
CA TYR A 12 -3.03 28.42 9.88
C TYR A 12 -3.32 28.97 8.48
N ILE A 13 -4.31 29.84 8.35
CA ILE A 13 -4.71 30.47 7.09
C ILE A 13 -4.92 31.97 7.33
N ASN A 14 -4.37 32.81 6.45
CA ASN A 14 -4.60 34.27 6.44
C ASN A 14 -4.35 34.98 7.79
N GLY A 15 -3.35 34.56 8.55
CA GLY A 15 -3.03 35.20 9.83
C GLY A 15 -3.69 34.55 11.06
N GLU A 16 -4.64 33.63 10.84
CA GLU A 16 -5.43 33.01 11.90
C GLU A 16 -5.19 31.51 12.02
N LEU A 17 -5.19 31.00 13.24
CA LEU A 17 -5.15 29.56 13.53
C LEU A 17 -6.58 29.06 13.75
N ILE A 18 -7.07 28.21 12.86
CA ILE A 18 -8.42 27.64 12.91
C ILE A 18 -8.37 26.13 13.18
N GLU A 19 -9.39 25.59 13.85
CA GLU A 19 -9.59 24.14 13.96
C GLU A 19 -10.57 23.66 12.89
N VAL A 20 -10.16 22.66 12.11
CA VAL A 20 -10.95 22.08 11.03
C VAL A 20 -10.80 20.56 11.04
N ASP A 21 -11.82 19.85 10.57
CA ASP A 21 -11.70 18.42 10.30
C ASP A 21 -11.17 18.24 8.88
N ASP A 22 -10.15 17.41 8.72
CA ASP A 22 -9.46 17.18 7.45
C ASP A 22 -9.26 15.69 7.18
N ASP A 23 -9.19 15.32 5.90
CA ASP A 23 -8.96 13.94 5.48
C ASP A 23 -7.44 13.67 5.40
N ILE A 24 -6.95 12.75 6.23
CA ILE A 24 -5.55 12.33 6.25
C ILE A 24 -5.44 10.93 5.64
N VAL A 25 -4.51 10.75 4.71
CA VAL A 25 -4.24 9.46 4.05
C VAL A 25 -3.82 8.41 5.08
N VAL A 26 -4.36 7.20 4.93
CA VAL A 26 -3.97 6.04 5.74
C VAL A 26 -2.76 5.37 5.11
N GLU A 27 -1.72 5.19 5.92
CA GLU A 27 -0.58 4.34 5.60
C GLU A 27 -0.78 2.92 6.17
N TYR A 28 -0.20 1.96 5.47
CA TYR A 28 -0.38 0.54 5.68
C TYR A 28 0.91 -0.21 5.36
N LEU A 29 1.27 -1.19 6.20
CA LEU A 29 2.39 -2.09 5.93
C LEU A 29 1.91 -3.23 5.03
N PHE A 30 2.54 -3.40 3.89
CA PHE A 30 2.23 -4.43 2.91
C PHE A 30 3.46 -5.24 2.53
N THR A 31 3.46 -6.53 2.86
CA THR A 31 4.59 -7.44 2.65
C THR A 31 4.38 -8.29 1.40
N ILE A 32 5.40 -8.36 0.55
CA ILE A 32 5.43 -9.22 -0.63
C ILE A 32 6.27 -10.45 -0.30
N TYR A 33 5.67 -11.64 -0.41
CA TYR A 33 6.35 -12.93 -0.34
C TYR A 33 6.51 -13.50 -1.74
N ILE A 34 7.70 -14.03 -2.04
CA ILE A 34 8.00 -14.74 -3.28
C ILE A 34 8.42 -16.16 -2.91
N ASN A 35 7.68 -17.15 -3.40
CA ASN A 35 7.95 -18.56 -3.10
C ASN A 35 8.11 -18.83 -1.59
N GLU A 36 7.21 -18.27 -0.77
CA GLU A 36 7.17 -18.42 0.70
C GLU A 36 8.28 -17.67 1.46
N TYR A 37 9.16 -16.96 0.76
CA TYR A 37 10.17 -16.10 1.38
C TYR A 37 9.73 -14.64 1.37
N GLU A 38 9.84 -13.99 2.53
CA GLU A 38 9.63 -12.54 2.64
C GLU A 38 10.65 -11.82 1.76
N TYR A 39 10.17 -11.02 0.83
CA TYR A 39 11.01 -10.28 -0.09
C TYR A 39 11.13 -8.81 0.32
N ILE A 40 10.00 -8.13 0.56
CA ILE A 40 9.99 -6.74 1.00
C ILE A 40 8.71 -6.38 1.75
N THR A 41 8.79 -5.40 2.66
CA THR A 41 7.62 -4.73 3.25
C THR A 41 7.59 -3.27 2.82
N LEU A 42 6.47 -2.83 2.23
CA LEU A 42 6.23 -1.48 1.74
C LEU A 42 5.29 -0.73 2.70
N ILE A 43 5.53 0.57 2.88
CA ILE A 43 4.54 1.48 3.46
C ILE A 43 3.74 2.06 2.29
N CYS A 44 2.43 1.81 2.23
CA CYS A 44 1.58 2.25 1.13
C CYS A 44 0.17 2.61 1.58
N THR A 45 -0.63 3.19 0.69
CA THR A 45 -2.08 3.27 0.89
C THR A 45 -2.69 1.87 0.74
N PRO A 46 -3.64 1.43 1.59
CA PRO A 46 -4.26 0.10 1.53
C PRO A 46 -5.28 -0.01 0.39
N SER A 47 -4.83 0.20 -0.85
CA SER A 47 -5.63 0.16 -2.06
C SER A 47 -4.82 -0.40 -3.21
N SER A 48 -5.47 -1.17 -4.08
CA SER A 48 -4.85 -1.73 -5.29
C SER A 48 -3.60 -2.57 -5.03
N LEU A 49 -3.55 -3.28 -3.90
CA LEU A 49 -2.38 -4.03 -3.41
C LEU A 49 -1.85 -5.06 -4.42
N LEU A 50 -2.75 -5.76 -5.14
CA LEU A 50 -2.37 -6.67 -6.22
C LEU A 50 -1.57 -5.97 -7.33
N HIS A 51 -2.07 -4.81 -7.79
CA HIS A 51 -1.44 -4.03 -8.85
C HIS A 51 -0.10 -3.46 -8.37
N LEU A 52 -0.03 -3.01 -7.12
CA LEU A 52 1.21 -2.58 -6.49
C LEU A 52 2.24 -3.71 -6.49
N ALA A 53 1.88 -4.91 -6.04
CA ALA A 53 2.80 -6.04 -5.97
C ALA A 53 3.35 -6.42 -7.35
N VAL A 54 2.47 -6.63 -8.34
CA VAL A 54 2.88 -6.99 -9.70
C VAL A 54 3.74 -5.90 -10.34
N GLY A 55 3.32 -4.63 -10.21
CA GLY A 55 4.06 -3.49 -10.74
C GLY A 55 5.43 -3.32 -10.08
N PHE A 56 5.52 -3.57 -8.76
CA PHE A 56 6.78 -3.56 -8.02
C PHE A 56 7.74 -4.63 -8.54
N LEU A 57 7.29 -5.88 -8.65
CA LEU A 57 8.12 -6.98 -9.15
C LEU A 57 8.61 -6.74 -10.59
N TYR A 58 7.76 -6.15 -11.44
CA TYR A 58 8.16 -5.79 -12.80
C TYR A 58 9.19 -4.65 -12.81
N SER A 59 8.99 -3.64 -11.97
CA SER A 59 9.88 -2.46 -11.91
C SER A 59 11.25 -2.80 -11.32
N ASP A 60 11.33 -3.79 -10.43
CA ASP A 60 12.59 -4.27 -9.83
C ASP A 60 13.21 -5.44 -10.63
N GLU A 61 12.72 -5.68 -11.86
CA GLU A 61 13.19 -6.72 -12.79
C GLU A 61 13.13 -8.17 -12.24
N ILE A 62 12.32 -8.39 -11.20
CA ILE A 62 12.08 -9.72 -10.64
C ILE A 62 11.22 -10.58 -11.58
N ILE A 63 10.29 -9.93 -12.29
CA ILE A 63 9.55 -10.51 -13.41
C ILE A 63 9.75 -9.65 -14.65
N THR A 64 9.80 -10.28 -15.80
CA THR A 64 9.86 -9.63 -17.12
C THR A 64 8.51 -9.61 -17.81
N SER A 65 7.60 -10.48 -17.38
CA SER A 65 6.22 -10.57 -17.88
C SER A 65 5.27 -11.08 -16.80
N TYR A 66 3.97 -10.83 -16.98
CA TYR A 66 2.96 -11.40 -16.09
C TYR A 66 2.94 -12.94 -16.11
N ASN A 67 3.43 -13.57 -17.19
CA ASN A 67 3.49 -15.03 -17.31
C ASN A 67 4.57 -15.66 -16.42
N ASP A 68 5.46 -14.85 -15.84
CA ASP A 68 6.48 -15.32 -14.90
C ASP A 68 5.87 -15.62 -13.52
N ILE A 69 4.59 -15.27 -13.31
CA ILE A 69 3.84 -15.52 -12.09
C ILE A 69 2.91 -16.71 -12.28
N ASN A 70 3.11 -17.76 -11.48
CA ASN A 70 2.28 -18.96 -11.46
C ASN A 70 1.01 -18.77 -10.64
N SER A 71 1.08 -18.06 -9.51
CA SER A 71 -0.09 -17.79 -8.66
C SER A 71 0.08 -16.56 -7.79
N ILE A 72 -1.04 -15.91 -7.45
CA ILE A 72 -1.06 -14.76 -6.54
C ILE A 72 -2.20 -14.95 -5.53
N ASN A 73 -1.88 -14.82 -4.24
CA ASN A 73 -2.87 -14.80 -3.17
C ASN A 73 -2.68 -13.53 -2.33
N VAL A 74 -3.69 -12.66 -2.31
CA VAL A 74 -3.64 -11.39 -1.57
C VAL A 74 -4.43 -11.52 -0.27
N PHE A 75 -3.77 -11.19 0.84
CA PHE A 75 -4.35 -11.19 2.17
C PHE A 75 -4.47 -9.73 2.64
N GLU A 76 -5.47 -9.02 2.11
CA GLU A 76 -5.63 -7.56 2.28
C GLU A 76 -5.84 -7.12 3.73
N LYS A 77 -6.33 -7.99 4.62
CA LYS A 77 -6.52 -7.63 6.03
C LYS A 77 -5.23 -7.82 6.82
N GLU A 78 -4.50 -8.86 6.48
CA GLU A 78 -3.27 -9.31 7.14
C GLU A 78 -2.03 -8.55 6.65
N GLY A 79 -2.09 -7.97 5.45
CA GLY A 79 -1.06 -7.07 4.95
C GLY A 79 0.04 -7.75 4.19
N TYR A 80 -0.31 -8.78 3.44
CA TYR A 80 0.66 -9.41 2.59
C TYR A 80 0.06 -10.02 1.32
N VAL A 81 0.95 -10.36 0.40
CA VAL A 81 0.67 -11.12 -0.80
C VAL A 81 1.69 -12.24 -0.95
N ASP A 82 1.20 -13.43 -1.30
CA ASP A 82 2.03 -14.56 -1.68
C ASP A 82 2.03 -14.71 -3.19
N ILE A 83 3.23 -14.64 -3.79
CA ILE A 83 3.46 -14.80 -5.22
C ILE A 83 4.32 -16.04 -5.43
N LYS A 84 3.93 -16.91 -6.36
CA LYS A 84 4.69 -18.09 -6.80
C LYS A 84 4.86 -18.07 -8.30
#